data_AF-A0A226MGQ7-F1
#
_entry.id   AF-A0A226MGQ7-F1
#
_cell.length_a   1.000
_cell.length_b   1.000
_cell.length_c   1.000
_cell.angle_alpha   90.00
_cell.angle_beta   90.00
_cell.angle_gamma   90.00
#
_symmetry.space_group_name_H-M   'P 1'
#
loop_
_entity.id
_entity.type
_entity.pdbx_description
1 polymer ?
#
loop_
_entity_poly.entity_id
_entity_poly.type
_entity_poly.pdbx_seq_one_letter_code
_entity_poly.pdbx_strand_id
1 'polypeptide(L)'
;MMLRRGFLAFLPRLVGLLVVACCSMSIVYMLACTPKGDTEQLALPRVHSPTAKEGYEALLQEREEQHRNYIISLKKQIAQLKAELQGKSEQLKSMQDRNSDPLDFRLDHSNPEKAQASLLAFLRAQIDKAEVHSGVKLSTEYAAVPFESFTLQKVYQLETGLTRHPEEKPVRKDKRDELVEVIELALGDLNNLEGDSNTKHRVYTTSDFVEGIYRTEKDKGTLYELTFRGDTKHQFKKIVLFRPFGPVMKVKNENVNMADTLINVVVPLAKRAGKFRQFMQNF
;
A
#
# COMPACT_ATOMS: atom_id res chain seq x y z
N MET A 1 -24.96 -50.69 -51.65
CA MET A 1 -24.22 -49.75 -50.77
C MET A 1 -24.72 -49.90 -49.32
N MET A 2 -24.18 -50.84 -48.55
CA MET A 2 -24.62 -51.14 -47.15
C MET A 2 -23.49 -50.96 -46.11
N LEU A 3 -22.46 -50.15 -46.40
CA LEU A 3 -21.33 -49.95 -45.48
C LEU A 3 -21.29 -48.60 -44.74
N ARG A 4 -22.31 -47.74 -44.88
CA ARG A 4 -22.27 -46.38 -44.29
C ARG A 4 -22.92 -46.19 -42.92
N ARG A 5 -23.67 -47.18 -42.40
CA ARG A 5 -24.34 -47.06 -41.07
C ARG A 5 -23.54 -47.65 -39.90
N GLY A 6 -22.55 -48.51 -40.15
CA GLY A 6 -21.70 -49.07 -39.09
C GLY A 6 -20.65 -48.10 -38.55
N PHE A 7 -20.09 -47.24 -39.41
CA PHE A 7 -18.99 -46.33 -39.05
C PHE A 7 -19.43 -45.19 -38.11
N LEU A 8 -20.66 -44.70 -38.23
CA LEU A 8 -21.17 -43.61 -37.37
C LEU A 8 -21.46 -44.06 -35.92
N ALA A 9 -21.71 -45.35 -35.69
CA ALA A 9 -21.84 -45.91 -34.35
C ALA A 9 -20.49 -46.36 -33.75
N PHE A 10 -19.49 -46.59 -34.60
CA PHE A 10 -18.15 -47.03 -34.18
C PHE A 10 -17.30 -45.88 -33.64
N LEU A 11 -17.41 -44.69 -34.25
CA LEU A 11 -16.70 -43.48 -33.82
C LEU A 11 -16.97 -43.08 -32.35
N PRO A 12 -18.22 -42.96 -31.86
CA PRO A 12 -18.47 -42.60 -30.46
C PRO A 12 -18.00 -43.70 -29.48
N ARG A 13 -18.04 -44.97 -29.89
CA ARG A 13 -17.54 -46.10 -29.08
C ARG A 13 -16.02 -46.09 -28.98
N LEU A 14 -15.33 -45.78 -30.08
CA LEU A 14 -13.88 -45.65 -30.10
C LEU A 14 -13.41 -44.46 -29.26
N VAL A 15 -14.09 -43.31 -29.36
CA VAL A 15 -13.82 -42.12 -28.53
C VAL A 15 -14.07 -42.43 -27.05
N GLY A 16 -15.17 -43.11 -26.71
CA GLY A 16 -15.44 -43.54 -25.34
C GLY A 16 -14.35 -44.45 -24.77
N LEU A 17 -13.89 -45.43 -25.55
CA LEU A 17 -12.77 -46.31 -25.16
C LEU A 17 -11.46 -45.53 -24.94
N LEU A 18 -11.18 -44.55 -25.81
CA LEU A 18 -9.97 -43.72 -25.71
C LEU A 18 -9.99 -42.82 -24.46
N VAL A 19 -11.16 -42.28 -24.11
CA VAL A 19 -11.35 -41.50 -22.87
C VAL A 19 -11.16 -42.39 -21.65
N VAL A 20 -11.76 -43.59 -21.63
CA VAL A 20 -11.60 -44.53 -20.50
C VAL A 20 -10.14 -44.96 -20.34
N ALA A 21 -9.43 -45.22 -21.45
CA ALA A 21 -8.01 -45.54 -21.42
C ALA A 21 -7.15 -44.36 -20.92
N CYS A 22 -7.48 -43.13 -21.32
CA CYS A 22 -6.80 -41.94 -20.83
C CYS A 22 -7.03 -41.71 -19.32
N CYS A 23 -8.26 -41.96 -18.85
CA CYS A 23 -8.61 -41.88 -17.43
C CYS A 23 -7.89 -42.96 -16.62
N SER A 24 -7.82 -44.21 -17.09
CA SER A 24 -7.11 -45.27 -16.38
C SER A 24 -5.60 -44.99 -16.30
N MET A 25 -4.99 -44.50 -17.38
CA MET A 25 -3.59 -44.08 -17.37
C MET A 25 -3.34 -42.90 -16.41
N SER A 26 -4.28 -41.96 -16.32
CA SER A 26 -4.19 -40.84 -15.36
C SER A 26 -4.33 -41.31 -13.92
N ILE A 27 -5.20 -42.30 -13.64
CA ILE A 27 -5.35 -42.89 -12.30
C ILE A 27 -4.09 -43.68 -11.91
N VAL A 28 -3.52 -44.46 -12.83
CA VAL A 28 -2.26 -45.18 -12.59
C VAL A 28 -1.11 -44.20 -12.39
N TYR A 29 -1.07 -43.10 -13.15
CA TYR A 29 -0.10 -42.03 -12.94
C TYR A 29 -0.27 -41.37 -11.57
N MET A 30 -1.50 -41.09 -11.14
CA MET A 30 -1.77 -40.58 -9.80
C MET A 30 -1.39 -41.59 -8.71
N LEU A 31 -1.60 -42.90 -8.91
CA LEU A 31 -1.22 -43.95 -7.96
C LEU A 31 0.30 -44.21 -7.92
N ALA A 32 1.00 -44.02 -9.04
CA ALA A 32 2.45 -44.19 -9.14
C ALA A 32 3.22 -42.91 -8.75
N CYS A 33 2.58 -41.75 -8.87
CA CYS A 33 3.16 -40.44 -8.57
C CYS A 33 2.53 -39.76 -7.34
N THR A 34 1.69 -40.45 -6.55
CA THR A 34 1.36 -39.97 -5.20
C THR A 34 2.62 -40.08 -4.35
N PRO A 35 3.20 -38.95 -3.90
CA PRO A 35 4.17 -39.01 -2.83
C PRO A 35 3.45 -39.65 -1.63
N LYS A 36 4.08 -40.64 -0.99
CA LYS A 36 3.63 -41.16 0.29
C LYS A 36 3.50 -39.98 1.25
N GLY A 37 2.28 -39.45 1.40
CA GLY A 37 1.95 -38.58 2.49
C GLY A 37 2.01 -39.43 3.74
N ASP A 38 2.89 -39.07 4.67
CA ASP A 38 3.03 -39.70 5.98
C ASP A 38 1.67 -39.79 6.65
N THR A 39 1.03 -40.93 6.46
CA THR A 39 -0.16 -41.33 7.21
C THR A 39 0.36 -42.21 8.32
N GLU A 40 0.97 -41.57 9.31
CA GLU A 40 1.22 -42.12 10.64
C GLU A 40 -0.12 -42.49 11.29
N GLN A 41 -0.72 -43.62 10.90
CA GLN A 41 -1.69 -44.32 11.73
C GLN A 41 -1.61 -45.84 11.55
N LEU A 42 -1.15 -46.46 12.65
CA LEU A 42 -1.53 -47.80 13.13
C LEU A 42 -1.21 -49.00 12.23
N ALA A 43 0.07 -49.38 12.22
CA ALA A 43 0.41 -50.79 12.32
C ALA A 43 1.07 -51.00 13.68
N LEU A 44 0.33 -51.58 14.63
CA LEU A 44 0.89 -52.21 15.82
C LEU A 44 1.41 -53.59 15.41
N PRO A 45 2.72 -53.89 15.47
CA PRO A 45 3.17 -55.24 15.74
C PRO A 45 3.21 -55.39 17.25
N ARG A 46 2.18 -56.04 17.80
CA ARG A 46 2.20 -56.65 19.12
C ARG A 46 3.35 -57.66 19.17
N VAL A 47 4.53 -57.24 19.61
CA VAL A 47 5.62 -58.14 19.99
C VAL A 47 6.19 -57.64 21.31
N HIS A 48 5.75 -58.26 22.41
CA HIS A 48 6.38 -58.14 23.71
C HIS A 48 7.79 -58.74 23.60
N SER A 49 8.81 -57.88 23.50
CA SER A 49 10.20 -58.24 23.76
C SER A 49 10.81 -57.19 24.70
N PRO A 50 11.40 -57.60 25.83
CA PRO A 50 11.90 -56.67 26.86
C PRO A 50 12.99 -55.71 26.33
N THR A 51 13.73 -56.11 25.29
CA THR A 51 14.77 -55.30 24.63
C THR A 51 14.23 -54.16 23.76
N ALA A 52 12.99 -54.23 23.26
CA ALA A 52 12.40 -53.15 22.46
C ALA A 52 11.91 -51.97 23.34
N LYS A 53 11.53 -52.26 24.58
CA LYS A 53 11.11 -51.25 25.57
C LYS A 53 12.29 -50.37 25.97
N GLU A 54 13.44 -50.97 26.26
CA GLU A 54 14.68 -50.27 26.60
C GLU A 54 15.18 -49.38 25.44
N GLY A 55 15.05 -49.85 24.19
CA GLY A 55 15.38 -49.06 23.01
C GLY A 55 14.43 -47.86 22.80
N TYR A 56 13.13 -48.02 23.06
CA TYR A 56 12.17 -46.93 22.97
C TYR A 56 12.36 -45.89 24.10
N GLU A 57 12.67 -46.35 25.32
CA GLU A 57 13.01 -45.48 26.45
C GLU A 57 14.30 -44.68 26.17
N ALA A 58 15.32 -45.30 25.59
CA ALA A 58 16.54 -44.61 25.18
C ALA A 58 16.29 -43.53 24.10
N LEU A 59 15.44 -43.80 23.11
CA LEU A 59 15.07 -42.83 22.07
C LEU A 59 14.26 -41.65 22.62
N LEU A 60 13.39 -41.89 23.61
CA LEU A 60 12.67 -40.81 24.30
C LEU A 60 13.64 -39.93 25.11
N GLN A 61 14.56 -40.56 25.83
CA GLN A 61 15.57 -39.84 26.61
C GLN A 61 16.48 -39.00 25.71
N GLU A 62 16.88 -39.51 24.54
CA GLU A 62 17.66 -38.77 23.56
C GLU A 62 16.92 -37.52 23.06
N ARG A 63 15.61 -37.64 22.76
CA ARG A 63 14.79 -36.46 22.39
C ARG A 63 14.67 -35.46 23.52
N GLU A 64 14.45 -35.92 24.75
CA GLU A 64 14.38 -35.04 25.92
C GLU A 64 15.69 -34.28 26.15
N GLU A 65 16.83 -34.94 25.98
CA GLU A 65 18.15 -34.32 26.04
C GLU A 65 18.36 -33.31 24.92
N GLN A 66 17.93 -33.62 23.68
CA GLN A 66 17.97 -32.67 22.56
C GLN A 66 17.11 -31.43 22.85
N HIS A 67 15.87 -31.60 23.32
CA HIS A 67 15.00 -30.49 23.70
C HIS A 67 15.59 -29.67 24.84
N ARG A 68 16.16 -30.32 25.85
CA ARG A 68 16.82 -29.65 26.97
C ARG A 68 18.02 -28.83 26.50
N ASN A 69 18.85 -29.38 25.63
CA ASN A 69 19.99 -28.68 25.05
C ASN A 69 19.56 -27.49 24.19
N TYR A 70 18.48 -27.66 23.41
CA TYR A 70 17.90 -26.58 22.61
C TYR A 70 17.36 -25.44 23.49
N ILE A 71 16.64 -25.77 24.57
CA ILE A 71 16.14 -24.79 25.54
C ILE A 71 17.31 -24.05 26.21
N ILE A 72 18.37 -24.74 26.59
CA ILE A 72 19.56 -24.12 27.20
C ILE A 72 20.24 -23.17 26.21
N SER A 73 20.40 -23.59 24.96
CA SER A 73 20.95 -22.74 23.88
C SER A 73 20.12 -21.48 23.67
N LEU A 74 18.79 -21.63 23.56
CA LEU A 74 17.88 -20.49 23.42
C LEU A 74 17.92 -19.55 24.63
N LYS A 75 17.94 -20.09 25.85
CA LYS A 75 18.08 -19.27 27.07
C LYS A 75 19.38 -18.47 27.05
N LYS A 76 20.47 -19.07 26.58
CA LYS A 76 21.76 -18.38 26.44
C LYS A 76 21.69 -17.27 25.38
N GLN A 77 21.06 -17.53 24.24
CA GLN A 77 20.86 -16.51 23.20
C GLN A 77 20.01 -15.34 23.69
N ILE A 78 18.93 -15.61 24.42
CA ILE A 78 18.08 -14.56 25.02
C ILE A 78 18.88 -13.74 26.03
N ALA A 79 19.67 -14.38 26.88
CA ALA A 79 20.52 -13.67 27.85
C ALA A 79 21.56 -12.79 27.16
N GLN A 80 22.20 -13.30 26.09
CA GLN A 80 23.17 -12.55 25.30
C GLN A 80 22.54 -11.34 24.59
N LEU A 81 21.40 -11.54 23.91
CA LEU A 81 20.67 -10.46 23.24
C LEU A 81 20.18 -9.41 24.23
N LYS A 82 19.72 -9.83 25.42
CA LYS A 82 19.31 -8.91 26.48
C LYS A 82 20.47 -8.07 26.99
N ALA A 83 21.65 -8.67 27.17
CA ALA A 83 22.85 -7.94 27.55
C ALA A 83 23.31 -6.96 26.46
N GLU A 84 23.23 -7.35 25.19
CA GLU A 84 23.58 -6.47 24.07
C GLU A 84 22.59 -5.32 23.90
N LEU A 85 21.29 -5.58 24.05
CA LEU A 85 20.26 -4.53 24.08
C LEU A 85 20.46 -3.56 25.23
N GLN A 86 20.78 -4.07 26.42
CA GLN A 86 21.06 -3.22 27.57
C GLN A 86 22.32 -2.39 27.36
N GLY A 87 23.41 -2.98 26.84
CA GLY A 87 24.64 -2.25 26.50
C GLY A 87 24.42 -1.18 25.44
N LYS A 88 23.68 -1.48 24.37
CA LYS A 88 23.29 -0.48 23.35
C LYS A 88 22.37 0.60 23.91
N SER A 89 21.48 0.26 24.84
CA SER A 89 20.61 1.23 25.51
C SER A 89 21.40 2.18 26.42
N GLU A 90 22.38 1.67 27.17
CA GLU A 90 23.28 2.48 28.00
C GLU A 90 24.22 3.35 27.12
N GLN A 91 24.66 2.81 25.97
CA GLN A 91 25.42 3.56 24.97
C GLN A 91 24.58 4.69 24.33
N LEU A 92 23.32 4.43 23.98
CA LEU A 92 22.40 5.45 23.49
C LEU A 92 22.12 6.51 24.56
N LYS A 93 21.90 6.10 25.80
CA LYS A 93 21.66 7.02 26.92
C LYS A 93 22.88 7.91 27.21
N SER A 94 24.09 7.35 27.19
CA SER A 94 25.32 8.12 27.36
C SER A 94 25.63 9.03 26.15
N MET A 95 25.27 8.64 24.92
CA MET A 95 25.32 9.52 23.76
C MET A 95 24.27 10.63 23.82
N GLN A 96 23.09 10.35 24.36
CA GLN A 96 22.01 11.32 24.57
C GLN A 96 22.39 12.36 25.65
N ASP A 97 23.00 11.92 26.75
CA ASP A 97 23.49 12.83 27.80
C ASP A 97 24.67 13.70 27.30
N ARG A 98 25.48 13.18 26.37
CA ARG A 98 26.66 13.87 25.81
C ARG A 98 26.34 14.79 24.62
N ASN A 99 25.21 14.57 23.94
CA ASN A 99 24.67 15.41 22.86
C ASN A 99 23.47 16.25 23.34
N SER A 100 23.54 16.81 24.55
CA SER A 100 22.59 17.81 25.02
C SER A 100 22.86 19.18 24.36
N ASP A 101 22.58 19.25 23.06
CA ASP A 101 22.35 20.46 22.25
C ASP A 101 21.15 20.16 21.31
N PRO A 102 20.30 21.14 20.94
CA PRO A 102 18.87 21.11 21.21
C PRO A 102 18.05 20.47 20.10
N LEU A 103 18.07 19.13 19.98
CA LEU A 103 17.10 18.39 19.17
C LEU A 103 16.65 17.10 19.88
N ASP A 104 16.43 17.17 21.19
CA ASP A 104 15.87 16.04 21.93
C ASP A 104 14.34 16.16 22.00
N PHE A 105 13.67 15.43 21.12
CA PHE A 105 12.22 15.20 21.13
C PHE A 105 11.86 14.24 22.27
N ARG A 106 12.28 14.54 23.51
CA ARG A 106 11.67 13.97 24.70
C ARG A 106 10.29 14.62 24.82
N LEU A 107 9.26 13.85 24.52
CA LEU A 107 7.90 14.16 24.95
C LEU A 107 7.91 14.21 26.47
N ASP A 108 8.19 15.39 27.01
CA ASP A 108 8.15 15.68 28.42
C ASP A 108 6.66 15.66 28.82
N HIS A 109 6.16 14.46 29.16
CA HIS A 109 4.77 14.23 29.59
C HIS A 109 4.39 14.98 30.88
N SER A 110 5.32 15.75 31.45
CA SER A 110 5.10 16.64 32.59
C SER A 110 4.17 17.82 32.25
N ASN A 111 4.08 18.23 30.97
CA ASN A 111 3.15 19.29 30.55
C ASN A 111 2.53 18.99 29.16
N PRO A 112 1.23 18.63 29.09
CA PRO A 112 0.56 18.28 27.84
C PRO A 112 0.53 19.42 26.81
N GLU A 113 0.50 20.68 27.26
CA GLU A 113 0.49 21.84 26.35
C GLU A 113 1.81 22.00 25.60
N LYS A 114 2.95 21.78 26.29
CA LYS A 114 4.27 21.81 25.66
C LYS A 114 4.46 20.65 24.69
N ALA A 115 3.97 19.47 25.03
CA ALA A 115 4.00 18.30 24.14
C ALA A 115 3.18 18.55 22.87
N GLN A 116 2.00 19.17 22.99
CA GLN A 116 1.16 19.53 21.84
C GLN A 116 1.81 20.60 20.95
N ALA A 117 2.41 21.64 21.54
CA ALA A 117 3.15 22.65 20.79
C ALA A 117 4.37 22.06 20.06
N SER A 118 5.11 21.15 20.70
CA SER A 118 6.23 20.43 20.09
C SER A 118 5.79 19.55 18.92
N LEU A 119 4.68 18.81 19.07
CA LEU A 119 4.12 18.00 18.00
C LEU A 119 3.73 18.89 16.81
N LEU A 120 3.03 19.98 17.06
CA LEU A 120 2.62 20.91 16.00
C LEU A 120 3.84 21.50 15.28
N ALA A 121 4.90 21.87 16.01
CA ALA A 121 6.15 22.33 15.43
C ALA A 121 6.81 21.25 14.55
N PHE A 122 6.83 19.99 14.99
CA PHE A 122 7.33 18.88 14.18
C PHE A 122 6.53 18.71 12.88
N LEU A 123 5.19 18.76 12.97
CA LEU A 123 4.32 18.62 11.80
C LEU A 123 4.57 19.76 10.79
N ARG A 124 4.74 21.00 11.26
CA ARG A 124 5.12 22.14 10.40
C ARG A 124 6.48 21.92 9.74
N ALA A 125 7.47 21.45 10.50
CA ALA A 125 8.79 21.15 9.94
C ALA A 125 8.76 20.04 8.86
N GLN A 126 7.80 19.10 8.92
CA GLN A 126 7.59 18.12 7.85
C GLN A 126 7.03 18.76 6.57
N ILE A 127 6.12 19.74 6.69
CA ILE A 127 5.65 20.50 5.52
C ILE A 127 6.82 21.23 4.85
N ASP A 128 7.68 21.87 5.63
CA ASP A 128 8.81 22.65 5.10
C ASP A 128 9.85 21.78 4.37
N LYS A 129 9.99 20.52 4.80
CA LYS A 129 10.86 19.52 4.14
C LYS A 129 10.22 18.86 2.93
N ALA A 130 8.89 18.87 2.85
CA ALA A 130 8.17 18.29 1.73
C ALA A 130 8.25 19.18 0.51
N GLU A 131 8.15 18.58 -0.68
CA GLU A 131 8.20 19.31 -1.94
C GLU A 131 6.83 19.97 -2.22
N VAL A 132 6.44 20.87 -1.32
CA VAL A 132 5.18 21.63 -1.35
C VAL A 132 5.43 23.07 -1.77
N HIS A 133 6.44 23.71 -1.17
CA HIS A 133 6.80 25.10 -1.47
C HIS A 133 7.95 25.21 -2.49
N SER A 134 8.86 24.24 -2.51
CA SER A 134 10.04 24.23 -3.37
C SER A 134 10.37 22.83 -3.86
N GLY A 135 10.77 22.74 -5.14
CA GLY A 135 11.29 21.53 -5.77
C GLY A 135 12.53 20.99 -5.06
N VAL A 136 12.67 19.66 -4.99
CA VAL A 136 13.87 19.00 -4.46
C VAL A 136 14.69 18.42 -5.61
N LYS A 137 16.01 18.56 -5.54
CA LYS A 137 16.90 17.91 -6.52
C LYS A 137 16.92 16.40 -6.28
N LEU A 138 16.38 15.66 -7.23
CA LEU A 138 16.42 14.20 -7.22
C LEU A 138 17.77 13.69 -7.72
N SER A 139 18.22 12.57 -7.18
CA SER A 139 19.47 11.90 -7.61
C SER A 139 19.32 11.26 -8.98
N THR A 140 18.14 10.74 -9.29
CA THR A 140 17.81 10.08 -10.56
C THR A 140 16.39 10.39 -10.99
N GLU A 141 16.09 10.25 -12.27
CA GLU A 141 14.72 10.35 -12.82
C GLU A 141 13.75 9.32 -12.24
N TYR A 142 14.25 8.15 -11.83
CA TYR A 142 13.44 7.09 -11.23
C TYR A 142 13.03 7.39 -9.78
N ALA A 143 13.63 8.41 -9.15
CA ALA A 143 13.21 8.86 -7.82
C ALA A 143 11.97 9.78 -7.87
N ALA A 144 11.50 10.16 -9.06
CA ALA A 144 10.34 11.01 -9.21
C ALA A 144 9.06 10.27 -8.82
N VAL A 145 8.35 10.80 -7.82
CA VAL A 145 7.05 10.28 -7.40
C VAL A 145 5.96 10.95 -8.25
N PRO A 146 5.13 10.19 -8.99
CA PRO A 146 4.08 10.76 -9.83
C PRO A 146 2.91 11.29 -9.00
N PHE A 147 2.19 12.24 -9.57
CA PHE A 147 0.88 12.65 -9.06
C PHE A 147 -0.21 11.69 -9.56
N GLU A 148 -1.17 11.40 -8.69
CA GLU A 148 -2.42 10.74 -9.04
C GLU A 148 -3.54 11.77 -9.00
N SER A 149 -4.47 11.73 -9.96
CA SER A 149 -5.61 12.64 -9.99
C SER A 149 -6.89 11.95 -9.54
N PHE A 150 -7.84 12.71 -9.06
CA PHE A 150 -9.14 12.20 -8.66
C PHE A 150 -10.24 13.25 -8.82
N THR A 151 -11.45 12.73 -8.94
CA THR A 151 -12.71 13.46 -8.91
C THR A 151 -13.56 12.88 -7.78
N LEU A 152 -14.77 13.39 -7.57
CA LEU A 152 -15.68 12.87 -6.53
C LEU A 152 -15.95 11.37 -6.64
N GLN A 153 -15.89 10.81 -7.86
CA GLN A 153 -16.34 9.44 -8.13
C GLN A 153 -15.20 8.50 -8.56
N LYS A 154 -14.12 9.06 -9.09
CA LYS A 154 -13.11 8.32 -9.85
C LYS A 154 -11.71 8.76 -9.42
N VAL A 155 -10.81 7.81 -9.31
CA VAL A 155 -9.38 8.03 -9.09
C VAL A 155 -8.65 7.56 -10.34
N TYR A 156 -7.76 8.38 -10.85
CA TYR A 156 -6.96 8.11 -12.03
C TYR A 156 -5.54 7.76 -11.62
N GLN A 157 -5.18 6.49 -11.79
CA GLN A 157 -3.87 5.97 -11.40
C GLN A 157 -3.00 5.75 -12.65
N LEU A 158 -1.71 6.06 -12.51
CA LEU A 158 -0.73 5.88 -13.58
C LEU A 158 -0.03 4.52 -13.53
N GLU A 159 -0.20 3.75 -12.45
CA GLU A 159 0.46 2.45 -12.25
C GLU A 159 0.07 1.40 -13.30
N THR A 160 -1.18 1.45 -13.78
CA THR A 160 -1.70 0.49 -14.77
C THR A 160 -1.19 0.73 -16.19
N GLY A 161 -0.45 1.84 -16.39
CA GLY A 161 0.14 2.23 -17.67
C GLY A 161 -0.88 2.62 -18.75
N LEU A 162 -0.38 2.93 -19.95
CA LEU A 162 -1.21 3.41 -21.07
C LEU A 162 -2.09 2.33 -21.75
N THR A 163 -2.03 1.08 -21.28
CA THR A 163 -2.68 -0.07 -21.92
C THR A 163 -4.02 -0.43 -21.29
N ARG A 164 -4.29 0.03 -20.07
CA ARG A 164 -5.55 -0.21 -19.34
C ARG A 164 -6.31 1.09 -19.13
N HIS A 165 -7.55 0.97 -18.65
CA HIS A 165 -8.31 2.12 -18.19
C HIS A 165 -7.64 2.69 -16.93
N PRO A 166 -7.17 3.94 -16.96
CA PRO A 166 -6.56 4.58 -15.80
C PRO A 166 -7.61 4.98 -14.76
N GLU A 167 -8.87 5.09 -15.17
CA GLU A 167 -10.00 5.36 -14.29
C GLU A 167 -10.32 4.14 -13.42
N GLU A 168 -10.15 4.30 -12.12
CA GLU A 168 -10.54 3.33 -11.13
C GLU A 168 -11.55 3.95 -10.15
N LYS A 169 -12.58 3.17 -9.81
CA LYS A 169 -13.35 3.49 -8.61
C LYS A 169 -12.44 3.24 -7.41
N PRO A 170 -12.34 4.16 -6.45
CA PRO A 170 -11.54 3.93 -5.26
C PRO A 170 -11.99 2.65 -4.55
N VAL A 171 -11.18 1.60 -4.71
CA VAL A 171 -11.52 0.20 -4.39
C VAL A 171 -11.60 -0.01 -2.88
N ARG A 172 -10.70 0.65 -2.14
CA ARG A 172 -10.62 0.56 -0.68
C ARG A 172 -11.50 1.60 -0.04
N LYS A 173 -12.33 1.17 0.92
CA LYS A 173 -13.18 2.07 1.70
C LYS A 173 -12.34 3.16 2.38
N ASP A 174 -11.21 2.79 2.98
CA ASP A 174 -10.32 3.72 3.67
C ASP A 174 -9.84 4.86 2.77
N LYS A 175 -9.43 4.55 1.52
CA LYS A 175 -8.98 5.56 0.55
C LYS A 175 -10.12 6.48 0.10
N ARG A 176 -11.36 5.99 0.05
CA ARG A 176 -12.53 6.83 -0.22
C ARG A 176 -12.78 7.79 0.92
N ASP A 177 -12.81 7.26 2.13
CA ASP A 177 -13.11 8.01 3.33
C ASP A 177 -12.04 9.10 3.54
N GLU A 178 -10.77 8.80 3.24
CA GLU A 178 -9.66 9.76 3.23
C GLU A 178 -9.85 10.90 2.20
N LEU A 179 -10.20 10.57 0.95
CA LEU A 179 -10.42 11.61 -0.07
C LEU A 179 -11.63 12.48 0.25
N VAL A 180 -12.69 11.88 0.80
CA VAL A 180 -13.88 12.63 1.26
C VAL A 180 -13.52 13.55 2.40
N GLU A 181 -12.78 13.08 3.41
CA GLU A 181 -12.29 13.89 4.53
C GLU A 181 -11.50 15.11 4.03
N VAL A 182 -10.58 14.91 3.08
CA VAL A 182 -9.75 16.01 2.53
C VAL A 182 -10.60 17.05 1.80
N ILE A 183 -11.63 16.62 1.06
CA ILE A 183 -12.56 17.53 0.37
C ILE A 183 -13.42 18.29 1.39
N GLU A 184 -13.93 17.62 2.41
CA GLU A 184 -14.74 18.25 3.47
C GLU A 184 -13.93 19.28 4.26
N LEU A 185 -12.68 18.96 4.61
CA LEU A 185 -11.77 19.89 5.27
C LEU A 185 -11.49 21.12 4.39
N ALA A 186 -11.27 20.92 3.10
CA ALA A 186 -11.08 22.03 2.16
C ALA A 186 -12.33 22.91 2.03
N LEU A 187 -13.52 22.32 1.94
CA LEU A 187 -14.78 23.07 1.91
C LEU A 187 -15.00 23.85 3.22
N GLY A 188 -14.71 23.22 4.36
CA GLY A 188 -14.67 23.89 5.66
C GLY A 188 -13.73 25.09 5.62
N ASP A 189 -12.50 24.91 5.15
CA ASP A 189 -11.50 25.99 5.04
C ASP A 189 -11.85 27.10 4.05
N LEU A 190 -12.65 26.83 3.02
CA LEU A 190 -13.13 27.86 2.08
C LEU A 190 -14.26 28.69 2.69
N ASN A 191 -15.15 28.03 3.42
CA ASN A 191 -16.35 28.63 3.98
C ASN A 191 -16.11 29.25 5.37
N ASN A 192 -15.11 28.78 6.10
CA ASN A 192 -14.69 29.30 7.42
C ASN A 192 -13.77 30.53 7.32
N LEU A 193 -13.45 31.02 6.11
CA LEU A 193 -12.72 32.28 5.94
C LEU A 193 -13.61 33.42 6.45
N GLU A 194 -13.49 33.74 7.73
CA GLU A 194 -13.85 35.04 8.30
C GLU A 194 -12.94 36.10 7.66
N GLY A 195 -13.35 36.60 6.50
CA GLY A 195 -12.66 37.64 5.75
C GLY A 195 -13.62 38.77 5.41
N ASP A 196 -13.48 39.88 6.12
CA ASP A 196 -14.00 41.23 5.88
C ASP A 196 -15.47 41.37 5.46
N SER A 197 -16.21 42.01 6.35
CA SER A 197 -17.65 42.28 6.41
C SER A 197 -18.28 43.04 5.22
N ASN A 198 -17.70 43.06 4.03
CA ASN A 198 -18.20 43.86 2.89
C ASN A 198 -18.24 43.18 1.52
N THR A 199 -17.81 41.93 1.36
CA THR A 199 -17.99 41.21 0.09
C THR A 199 -18.78 39.93 0.30
N LYS A 200 -19.89 39.75 -0.44
CA LYS A 200 -20.67 38.50 -0.44
C LYS A 200 -19.75 37.33 -0.79
N HIS A 201 -19.32 36.57 0.23
CA HIS A 201 -18.47 35.41 0.03
C HIS A 201 -19.29 34.28 -0.59
N ARG A 202 -18.81 33.72 -1.70
CA ARG A 202 -19.44 32.57 -2.33
C ARG A 202 -19.32 31.37 -1.39
N VAL A 203 -20.45 30.71 -1.12
CA VAL A 203 -20.44 29.44 -0.39
C VAL A 203 -20.04 28.34 -1.36
N TYR A 204 -18.95 27.65 -1.05
CA TYR A 204 -18.46 26.52 -1.82
C TYR A 204 -19.13 25.23 -1.37
N THR A 205 -19.54 24.42 -2.33
CA THR A 205 -20.12 23.09 -2.09
C THR A 205 -19.33 22.00 -2.82
N THR A 206 -19.67 20.74 -2.56
CA THR A 206 -19.05 19.60 -3.27
C THR A 206 -19.25 19.66 -4.78
N SER A 207 -20.30 20.31 -5.29
CA SER A 207 -20.50 20.48 -6.74
C SER A 207 -19.53 21.46 -7.39
N ASP A 208 -18.90 22.33 -6.59
CA ASP A 208 -17.88 23.26 -7.08
C ASP A 208 -16.51 22.58 -7.22
N PHE A 209 -16.32 21.41 -6.63
CA PHE A 209 -15.09 20.64 -6.78
C PHE A 209 -14.94 20.14 -8.22
N VAL A 210 -13.82 20.47 -8.84
CA VAL A 210 -13.52 20.12 -10.23
C VAL A 210 -12.65 18.87 -10.27
N GLU A 211 -11.46 18.96 -9.68
CA GLU A 211 -10.48 17.89 -9.63
C GLU A 211 -9.53 18.09 -8.45
N GLY A 212 -8.94 17.00 -8.00
CA GLY A 212 -7.86 16.99 -7.05
C GLY A 212 -6.70 16.17 -7.59
N ILE A 213 -5.49 16.55 -7.20
CA ILE A 213 -4.29 15.73 -7.40
C ILE A 213 -3.65 15.46 -6.05
N TYR A 214 -3.06 14.29 -5.88
CA TYR A 214 -2.28 13.97 -4.70
C TYR A 214 -1.01 13.21 -5.03
N ARG A 215 -0.06 13.27 -4.10
CA ARG A 215 1.22 12.59 -4.19
C ARG A 215 1.69 12.19 -2.81
N THR A 216 2.10 10.95 -2.65
CA THR A 216 2.57 10.41 -1.37
C THR A 216 4.08 10.24 -1.37
N GLU A 217 4.77 11.07 -0.60
CA GLU A 217 6.18 10.93 -0.27
C GLU A 217 6.31 10.03 0.97
N LYS A 218 6.88 8.83 0.81
CA LYS A 218 6.89 7.77 1.84
C LYS A 218 7.50 8.21 3.19
N ASP A 219 8.40 9.18 3.16
CA ASP A 219 9.17 9.68 4.30
C ASP A 219 8.57 10.95 4.93
N LYS A 220 7.59 11.60 4.27
CA LYS A 220 7.07 12.91 4.70
C LYS A 220 5.55 12.95 4.84
N GLY A 221 4.82 12.30 3.93
CA GLY A 221 3.36 12.32 3.91
C GLY A 221 2.75 12.50 2.52
N THR A 222 1.45 12.79 2.49
CA THR A 222 0.68 12.98 1.28
C THR A 222 0.31 14.45 1.09
N LEU A 223 0.67 14.99 -0.08
CA LEU A 223 0.25 16.30 -0.56
C LEU A 223 -1.07 16.14 -1.34
N TYR A 224 -2.04 17.02 -1.10
CA TYR A 224 -3.26 17.13 -1.87
C TYR A 224 -3.41 18.56 -2.38
N GLU A 225 -3.72 18.70 -3.66
CA GLU A 225 -4.03 19.97 -4.29
C GLU A 225 -5.42 19.85 -4.90
N LEU A 226 -6.34 20.66 -4.40
CA LEU A 226 -7.75 20.63 -4.75
C LEU A 226 -8.12 21.91 -5.51
N THR A 227 -8.84 21.73 -6.61
CA THR A 227 -9.32 22.82 -7.44
C THR A 227 -10.85 22.91 -7.40
N PHE A 228 -11.34 24.08 -7.03
CA PHE A 228 -12.76 24.42 -6.99
C PHE A 228 -13.08 25.51 -8.00
N ARG A 229 -14.30 25.49 -8.53
CA ARG A 229 -14.81 26.51 -9.45
C ARG A 229 -15.04 27.83 -8.71
N GLY A 230 -14.52 28.91 -9.27
CA GLY A 230 -14.78 30.28 -8.81
C GLY A 230 -16.03 30.88 -9.43
N ASP A 231 -16.25 32.18 -9.19
CA ASP A 231 -17.48 32.88 -9.58
C ASP A 231 -17.58 33.11 -11.09
N THR A 232 -16.43 33.28 -11.75
CA THR A 232 -16.35 33.43 -13.20
C THR A 232 -15.79 32.16 -13.85
N LYS A 233 -16.06 31.96 -15.14
CA LYS A 233 -15.69 30.74 -15.88
C LYS A 233 -14.20 30.39 -15.84
N HIS A 234 -13.34 31.39 -15.70
CA HIS A 234 -11.88 31.22 -15.70
C HIS A 234 -11.26 31.44 -14.31
N GLN A 235 -12.06 31.70 -13.28
CA GLN A 235 -11.56 31.79 -11.92
C GLN A 235 -11.74 30.44 -11.22
N PHE A 236 -10.69 30.02 -10.54
CA PHE A 236 -10.66 28.80 -9.76
C PHE A 236 -10.07 29.10 -8.39
N LYS A 237 -10.48 28.32 -7.40
CA LYS A 237 -9.94 28.39 -6.06
C LYS A 237 -9.12 27.14 -5.83
N LYS A 238 -7.83 27.31 -5.55
CA LYS A 238 -6.90 26.21 -5.32
C LYS A 238 -6.57 26.14 -3.83
N ILE A 239 -6.72 24.96 -3.24
CA ILE A 239 -6.29 24.70 -1.85
C ILE A 239 -5.25 23.59 -1.87
N VAL A 240 -4.18 23.83 -1.14
CA VAL A 240 -3.13 22.85 -0.90
C VAL A 240 -3.21 22.40 0.55
N LEU A 241 -3.43 21.10 0.73
CA LEU A 241 -3.48 20.41 2.01
C LEU A 241 -2.33 19.41 2.09
N PHE A 242 -1.78 19.21 3.28
CA PHE A 242 -0.71 18.25 3.49
C PHE A 242 -1.03 17.36 4.69
N ARG A 243 -1.01 16.05 4.47
CA ARG A 243 -1.15 15.02 5.52
C ARG A 243 0.24 14.45 5.82
N PRO A 244 0.91 14.88 6.90
CA PRO A 244 2.11 14.21 7.40
C PRO A 244 1.72 12.86 8.04
N PHE A 245 2.49 12.37 9.01
CA PHE A 245 2.12 11.21 9.84
C PHE A 245 1.08 11.54 10.92
N GLY A 246 0.10 12.39 10.60
CA GLY A 246 -0.85 12.95 11.54
C GLY A 246 -2.07 13.57 10.86
N PRO A 247 -2.72 14.57 11.49
CA PRO A 247 -3.90 15.21 10.91
C PRO A 247 -3.55 15.99 9.64
N VAL A 248 -4.52 16.14 8.74
CA VAL A 248 -4.39 16.99 7.55
C VAL A 248 -4.22 18.44 7.98
N MET A 249 -3.25 19.13 7.39
CA MET A 249 -2.98 20.53 7.64
C MET A 249 -3.17 21.36 6.37
N LYS A 250 -3.74 22.54 6.54
CA LYS A 250 -3.82 23.55 5.49
C LYS A 250 -2.45 24.16 5.25
N VAL A 251 -2.01 24.16 4.00
CA VAL A 251 -0.75 24.79 3.60
C VAL A 251 -1.01 26.09 2.87
N LYS A 252 -1.82 26.07 1.81
CA LYS A 252 -1.99 27.23 0.93
C LYS A 252 -3.42 27.33 0.41
N ASN A 253 -3.87 28.56 0.20
CA ASN A 253 -5.18 28.86 -0.37
C ASN A 253 -5.04 30.03 -1.34
N GLU A 254 -5.32 29.79 -2.62
CA GLU A 254 -5.06 30.71 -3.72
C GLU A 254 -6.29 30.88 -4.59
N ASN A 255 -6.46 32.09 -5.14
CA ASN A 255 -7.38 32.32 -6.25
C ASN A 255 -6.55 32.34 -7.54
N VAL A 256 -6.89 31.46 -8.48
CA VAL A 256 -6.18 31.24 -9.73
C VAL A 256 -7.09 31.70 -10.87
N ASN A 257 -6.65 32.70 -11.62
CA ASN A 257 -7.30 33.10 -12.87
C ASN A 257 -6.60 32.40 -14.05
N MET A 258 -7.35 31.58 -14.78
CA MET A 258 -6.88 30.81 -15.93
C MET A 258 -7.26 31.42 -17.28
N ALA A 259 -7.67 32.69 -17.34
CA ALA A 259 -8.07 33.34 -18.59
C ALA A 259 -6.94 33.41 -19.62
N ASP A 260 -5.71 33.74 -19.19
CA ASP A 260 -4.55 33.96 -20.05
C ASP A 260 -3.43 32.91 -19.82
N THR A 261 -3.77 31.72 -19.31
CA THR A 261 -2.78 30.69 -18.98
C THR A 261 -2.32 29.95 -20.23
N LEU A 262 -1.00 29.77 -20.34
CA LEU A 262 -0.39 29.00 -21.43
C LEU A 262 -0.72 27.50 -21.30
N ILE A 263 -1.32 26.93 -22.34
CA ILE A 263 -1.70 25.51 -22.39
C ILE A 263 -0.58 24.74 -23.10
N ASN A 264 0.12 23.88 -22.35
CA ASN A 264 1.10 22.96 -22.90
C ASN A 264 0.41 21.66 -23.31
N VAL A 265 0.41 21.36 -24.62
CA VAL A 265 -0.17 20.12 -25.14
C VAL A 265 0.95 19.12 -25.44
N VAL A 266 0.95 17.99 -24.74
CA VAL A 266 1.87 16.88 -25.01
C VAL A 266 1.31 16.04 -26.15
N VAL A 267 2.04 15.99 -27.27
CA VAL A 267 1.65 15.22 -28.46
C VAL A 267 2.44 13.93 -28.58
N PRO A 268 1.84 12.84 -29.12
CA PRO A 268 2.54 11.58 -29.29
C PRO A 268 3.67 11.70 -30.32
N LEU A 269 4.77 10.98 -30.07
CA LEU A 269 5.87 10.84 -31.02
C LEU A 269 5.40 10.15 -32.32
N ALA A 270 6.16 10.36 -33.40
CA ALA A 270 5.88 9.80 -34.72
C ALA A 270 5.58 8.28 -34.65
N LYS A 271 4.61 7.83 -35.47
CA LYS A 271 4.11 6.44 -35.53
C LYS A 271 3.37 5.93 -34.28
N ARG A 272 3.14 6.75 -33.24
CA ARG A 272 2.39 6.36 -32.03
C ARG A 272 0.97 6.92 -31.94
N ALA A 273 0.49 7.64 -32.96
CA ALA A 273 -0.83 8.28 -32.95
C ALA A 273 -2.01 7.31 -32.73
N GLY A 274 -1.93 6.08 -33.25
CA GLY A 274 -2.98 5.06 -33.03
C GLY A 274 -3.09 4.63 -31.56
N LYS A 275 -1.96 4.43 -30.88
CA LYS A 275 -1.92 4.10 -29.45
C LYS A 275 -2.38 5.27 -28.58
N PHE A 276 -1.99 6.49 -28.94
CA PHE A 276 -2.47 7.69 -28.27
C PHE A 276 -3.98 7.86 -28.42
N ARG A 277 -4.53 7.62 -29.61
CA ARG A 277 -5.99 7.65 -29.82
C ARG A 277 -6.73 6.63 -28.97
N GLN A 278 -6.21 5.40 -28.91
CA GLN A 278 -6.77 4.36 -28.04
C GLN A 278 -6.72 4.77 -26.56
N PHE A 279 -5.62 5.37 -26.12
CA PHE A 279 -5.49 5.92 -24.77
C PHE A 279 -6.54 7.01 -24.49
N MET A 280 -6.70 7.98 -25.40
CA MET A 280 -7.70 9.05 -25.26
C MET A 280 -9.15 8.56 -25.29
N GLN A 281 -9.41 7.37 -25.83
CA GLN A 281 -10.74 6.73 -25.77
C GLN A 281 -10.99 6.01 -24.45
N ASN A 282 -9.92 5.63 -23.75
CA ASN A 282 -9.97 4.92 -22.48
C ASN A 282 -10.02 5.87 -21.26
N PHE A 283 -9.66 7.13 -21.46
CA PHE A 283 -9.61 8.23 -20.48
C PHE A 283 -10.89 9.08 -20.58
#